data_AF-A0A6M3KCP4-F1
#
_entry.id   AF-A0A6M3KCP4-F1
#
_cell.length_a   1.000
_cell.length_b   1.000
_cell.length_c   1.000
_cell.angle_alpha   90.00
_cell.angle_beta   90.00
_cell.angle_gamma   90.00
#
_symmetry.space_group_name_H-M   'P 1'
#
loop_
_entity.id
_entity.type
_entity.pdbx_description
1 polymer ?
#
loop_
_entity_poly.entity_id
_entity_poly.type
_entity_poly.pdbx_seq_one_letter_code
_entity_poly.pdbx_strand_id
1 'polypeptide(L)'
;MADSIVRQKTEPAVQEEVPKVETGPIPEVEDHVEVPYTESKDFLEDYFGIGTEWQDQEMEFFNEVEIIDHYIKFKIKEGEIANSPKAVEGMLKKIEKLHNLQNEGRAVVKLEVISNYIDFLMKNEDLKSKLRRYNAS
;
A
#
# COMPACT_ATOMS: atom_id res chain seq x y z
N MET A 1 -13.57 -67.97 32.36
CA MET A 1 -13.30 -66.58 32.75
C MET A 1 -13.95 -65.68 31.70
N ALA A 2 -14.67 -64.68 32.17
CA ALA A 2 -15.64 -63.90 31.41
C ALA A 2 -14.98 -62.85 30.49
N ASP A 3 -15.64 -62.66 29.35
CA ASP A 3 -15.85 -61.46 28.53
C ASP A 3 -14.77 -60.36 28.45
N SER A 4 -14.35 -60.08 27.21
CA SER A 4 -14.11 -58.70 26.77
C SER A 4 -14.52 -58.55 25.31
N ILE A 5 -15.66 -57.85 25.16
CA ILE A 5 -16.34 -57.51 23.92
C ILE A 5 -15.69 -56.24 23.38
N VAL A 6 -15.04 -56.30 22.22
CA VAL A 6 -14.71 -55.09 21.43
C VAL A 6 -15.70 -55.02 20.27
N ARG A 7 -16.76 -54.25 20.48
CA ARG A 7 -17.70 -53.86 19.41
C ARG A 7 -17.07 -52.72 18.62
N GLN A 8 -16.49 -53.01 17.45
CA GLN A 8 -16.43 -52.02 16.38
C GLN A 8 -17.82 -51.91 15.77
N LYS A 9 -18.49 -50.78 16.00
CA LYS A 9 -19.75 -50.46 15.34
C LYS A 9 -19.41 -49.67 14.07
N THR A 10 -19.63 -50.30 12.93
CA THR A 10 -19.71 -49.67 11.61
C THR A 10 -20.92 -48.74 11.61
N GLU A 11 -20.73 -47.46 11.32
CA GLU A 11 -21.83 -46.52 11.08
C GLU A 11 -22.28 -46.61 9.61
N PRO A 12 -23.59 -46.71 9.33
CA PRO A 12 -24.13 -46.50 7.99
C PRO A 12 -24.27 -45.00 7.71
N ALA A 13 -24.14 -44.66 6.44
CA ALA A 13 -24.31 -43.31 5.92
C ALA A 13 -25.76 -42.80 5.99
N VAL A 14 -25.86 -41.48 5.78
CA VAL A 14 -27.00 -40.67 5.29
C VAL A 14 -27.94 -40.08 6.36
N GLN A 15 -27.83 -38.77 6.59
CA GLN A 15 -28.76 -37.71 6.11
C GLN A 15 -28.44 -36.43 6.91
N GLU A 16 -27.67 -35.50 6.34
CA GLU A 16 -27.51 -34.16 6.92
C GLU A 16 -28.45 -33.20 6.20
N GLU A 17 -29.37 -32.65 6.98
CA GLU A 17 -30.41 -31.72 6.59
C GLU A 17 -29.81 -30.42 6.08
N VAL A 18 -30.41 -29.87 5.03
CA VAL A 18 -30.05 -28.58 4.45
C VAL A 18 -30.37 -27.47 5.49
N PRO A 19 -29.40 -26.64 5.95
CA PRO A 19 -29.73 -25.52 6.81
C PRO A 19 -30.39 -24.42 5.97
N LYS A 20 -31.59 -24.06 6.42
CA LYS A 20 -32.42 -22.96 5.95
C LYS A 20 -31.62 -21.64 6.08
N VAL A 21 -31.27 -21.02 4.95
CA VAL A 21 -30.60 -19.71 4.92
C VAL A 21 -31.60 -18.65 5.37
N GLU A 22 -31.46 -18.17 6.60
CA GLU A 22 -32.10 -16.96 7.07
C GLU A 22 -31.53 -15.77 6.29
N THR A 23 -32.41 -15.04 5.61
CA THR A 23 -32.10 -13.79 4.91
C THR A 23 -31.94 -12.68 5.94
N GLY A 24 -30.74 -12.58 6.52
CA GLY A 24 -30.32 -11.38 7.24
C GLY A 24 -30.19 -10.18 6.28
N PRO A 25 -30.27 -8.94 6.79
CA PRO A 25 -30.16 -7.74 5.97
C PRO A 25 -28.82 -7.73 5.23
N ILE A 26 -28.88 -7.48 3.93
CA ILE A 26 -27.73 -7.26 3.05
C ILE A 26 -26.87 -6.16 3.70
N PRO A 27 -25.56 -6.36 3.94
CA PRO A 27 -24.72 -5.26 4.39
C PRO A 27 -24.80 -4.15 3.35
N GLU A 28 -25.19 -2.95 3.77
CA GLU A 28 -25.07 -1.74 2.95
C GLU A 28 -23.61 -1.65 2.54
N VAL A 29 -23.35 -1.89 1.25
CA VAL A 29 -22.08 -1.52 0.65
C VAL A 29 -22.15 0.01 0.60
N GLU A 30 -21.62 0.65 1.64
CA GLU A 30 -21.24 2.06 1.55
C GLU A 30 -20.26 2.14 0.38
N ASP A 31 -20.74 2.61 -0.77
CA ASP A 31 -19.92 3.09 -1.88
C ASP A 31 -19.18 4.34 -1.37
N HIS A 32 -18.19 4.15 -0.49
CA HIS A 32 -17.19 5.15 -0.21
C HIS A 32 -16.40 5.32 -1.49
N VAL A 33 -16.77 6.34 -2.27
CA VAL A 33 -15.98 6.82 -3.40
C VAL A 33 -14.66 7.32 -2.81
N GLU A 34 -13.64 6.46 -2.79
CA GLU A 34 -12.29 6.84 -2.39
C GLU A 34 -11.82 7.94 -3.34
N VAL A 35 -11.49 9.12 -2.78
CA VAL A 35 -10.96 10.25 -3.55
C VAL A 35 -9.64 9.83 -4.17
N PRO A 36 -9.41 10.05 -5.48
CA PRO A 36 -8.14 9.73 -6.12
C PRO A 36 -6.96 10.40 -5.41
N TYR A 37 -5.82 9.71 -5.34
CA TYR A 37 -4.62 10.28 -4.71
C TYR A 37 -4.22 11.61 -5.37
N THR A 38 -4.31 11.70 -6.69
CA THR A 38 -3.98 12.93 -7.44
C THR A 38 -4.81 14.15 -7.07
N GLU A 39 -5.97 13.95 -6.46
CA GLU A 39 -6.88 15.00 -5.99
C GLU A 39 -6.75 15.23 -4.47
N SER A 40 -6.07 14.33 -3.76
CA SER A 40 -5.81 14.44 -2.33
C SER A 40 -4.56 15.29 -2.10
N LYS A 41 -4.74 16.51 -1.62
CA LYS A 41 -3.63 17.41 -1.27
C LYS A 41 -2.96 17.05 0.04
N ASP A 42 -3.71 16.41 0.94
CA ASP A 42 -3.31 16.26 2.34
C ASP A 42 -2.82 14.84 2.68
N PHE A 43 -2.82 13.91 1.71
CA PHE A 43 -2.46 12.51 2.00
C PHE A 43 -1.04 12.35 2.56
N LEU A 44 -0.05 13.03 1.97
CA LEU A 44 1.33 12.93 2.44
C LEU A 44 1.51 13.64 3.79
N GLU A 45 0.72 14.68 4.06
CA GLU A 45 0.65 15.37 5.35
C GLU A 45 0.22 14.40 6.44
N ASP A 46 -0.93 13.78 6.22
CA ASP A 46 -1.51 12.80 7.14
C ASP A 46 -0.60 11.58 7.31
N TYR A 47 0.00 11.09 6.22
CA TYR A 47 0.85 9.91 6.24
C TYR A 47 2.14 10.13 7.04
N PHE A 48 2.81 11.27 6.84
CA PHE A 48 4.05 11.57 7.55
C PHE A 48 3.83 12.31 8.87
N GLY A 49 2.61 12.75 9.17
CA GLY A 49 2.31 13.60 10.32
C GLY A 49 3.00 14.95 10.24
N ILE A 50 3.17 15.48 9.03
CA ILE A 50 3.71 16.82 8.78
C ILE A 50 2.54 17.78 8.58
N GLY A 51 2.57 18.95 9.24
CA GLY A 51 1.52 19.95 9.06
C GLY A 51 1.53 20.53 7.64
N THR A 52 0.46 21.23 7.25
CA THR A 52 0.26 21.85 5.92
C THR A 52 1.36 22.81 5.48
N GLU A 53 2.21 23.22 6.41
CA GLU A 53 3.29 24.20 6.21
C GLU A 53 4.41 23.68 5.30
N TRP A 54 4.54 22.37 5.05
CA TRP A 54 5.58 21.85 4.14
C TRP A 54 5.44 22.36 2.70
N GLN A 55 4.27 22.86 2.31
CA GLN A 55 4.00 23.38 0.95
C GLN A 55 4.72 24.72 0.68
N ASP A 56 5.21 25.40 1.72
CA ASP A 56 6.01 26.61 1.58
C ASP A 56 7.46 26.26 1.20
N GLN A 57 7.96 26.84 0.10
CA GLN A 57 9.31 26.56 -0.42
C GLN A 57 10.46 26.89 0.55
N GLU A 58 10.18 27.67 1.61
CA GLU A 58 11.15 28.02 2.65
C GLU A 58 11.21 26.98 3.78
N MET A 59 10.34 25.96 3.76
CA MET A 59 10.22 24.98 4.83
C MET A 59 11.15 23.78 4.60
N GLU A 60 11.59 23.19 5.72
CA GLU A 60 12.66 22.18 5.81
C GLU A 60 12.35 20.86 5.08
N PHE A 61 11.11 20.64 4.63
CA PHE A 61 10.64 19.38 4.01
C PHE A 61 10.01 19.53 2.62
N PHE A 62 9.99 20.74 2.06
CA PHE A 62 9.33 20.99 0.77
C PHE A 62 9.88 20.07 -0.33
N ASN A 63 11.21 20.01 -0.45
CA ASN A 63 11.87 19.25 -1.50
C ASN A 63 11.63 17.74 -1.37
N GLU A 64 11.72 17.22 -0.15
CA GLU A 64 11.56 15.80 0.14
C GLU A 64 10.15 15.33 -0.21
N VAL A 65 9.13 16.10 0.19
CA VAL A 65 7.74 15.78 -0.11
C VAL A 65 7.44 15.94 -1.60
N GLU A 66 7.97 16.97 -2.26
CA GLU A 66 7.81 17.17 -3.71
C GLU A 66 8.41 16.00 -4.50
N ILE A 67 9.61 15.53 -4.14
CA ILE A 67 10.24 14.35 -4.76
C ILE A 67 9.34 13.12 -4.64
N ILE A 68 8.80 12.89 -3.44
CA ILE A 68 7.92 11.75 -3.16
C ILE A 68 6.62 11.85 -3.98
N ASP A 69 5.95 13.01 -3.93
CA ASP A 69 4.70 13.27 -4.66
C ASP A 69 4.86 13.12 -6.17
N HIS A 70 5.93 13.72 -6.73
CA HIS A 70 6.21 13.64 -8.15
C HIS A 70 6.44 12.19 -8.61
N TYR A 71 7.18 11.40 -7.83
CA TYR A 71 7.38 9.99 -8.12
C TYR A 71 6.09 9.17 -8.06
N ILE A 72 5.24 9.40 -7.06
CA ILE A 72 3.94 8.73 -6.95
C ILE A 72 3.08 9.06 -8.18
N LYS A 73 2.96 10.35 -8.53
CA LYS A 73 2.21 10.80 -9.71
C LYS A 73 2.75 10.20 -11.00
N PHE A 74 4.08 10.09 -11.12
CA PHE A 74 4.72 9.41 -12.24
C PHE A 74 4.33 7.93 -12.32
N LYS A 75 4.40 7.19 -11.19
CA LYS A 75 4.03 5.77 -11.15
C LYS A 75 2.55 5.52 -11.39
N ILE A 76 1.67 6.43 -10.97
CA ILE A 76 0.24 6.39 -11.32
C ILE A 76 0.06 6.58 -12.83
N LYS A 77 0.76 7.57 -13.41
CA LYS A 77 0.67 7.88 -14.84
C LYS A 77 1.15 6.72 -15.73
N GLU A 78 2.20 6.02 -15.32
CA GLU A 78 2.70 4.83 -16.02
C GLU A 78 1.82 3.57 -15.79
N GLY A 79 0.81 3.67 -14.91
CA GLY A 79 -0.08 2.56 -14.57
C GLY A 79 0.54 1.49 -13.66
N GLU A 80 1.68 1.79 -13.02
CA GLU A 80 2.37 0.87 -12.10
C GLU A 80 1.67 0.79 -10.73
N ILE A 81 0.99 1.87 -10.33
CA ILE A 81 0.19 1.92 -9.11
C ILE A 81 -1.20 2.49 -9.41
N ALA A 82 -2.22 2.01 -8.70
CA ALA A 82 -3.57 2.55 -8.82
C ALA A 82 -3.63 3.98 -8.26
N ASN A 83 -4.48 4.83 -8.84
CA ASN A 83 -4.72 6.18 -8.35
C ASN A 83 -5.64 6.17 -7.10
N SER A 84 -5.19 5.58 -6.01
CA SER A 84 -5.92 5.56 -4.74
C SER A 84 -4.99 5.71 -3.54
N PRO A 85 -5.44 6.37 -2.45
CA PRO A 85 -4.67 6.52 -1.21
C PRO A 85 -4.12 5.19 -0.69
N LYS A 86 -4.94 4.13 -0.74
CA LYS A 86 -4.57 2.78 -0.30
C LYS A 86 -3.42 2.17 -1.09
N ALA A 87 -3.38 2.40 -2.40
CA ALA A 87 -2.29 1.91 -3.25
C ALA A 87 -0.99 2.65 -2.96
N VAL A 88 -1.07 3.97 -2.77
CA VAL A 88 0.07 4.82 -2.39
C VAL A 88 0.60 4.44 -1.01
N GLU A 89 -0.28 4.28 -0.02
CA GLU A 89 0.08 3.80 1.33
C GLU A 89 0.79 2.45 1.26
N GLY A 90 0.28 1.52 0.45
CA GLY A 90 0.89 0.21 0.22
C GLY A 90 2.28 0.30 -0.41
N MET A 91 2.52 1.27 -1.29
CA MET A 91 3.83 1.53 -1.87
C MET A 91 4.80 2.11 -0.82
N LEU A 92 4.39 3.14 -0.09
CA LEU A 92 5.21 3.78 0.93
C LEU A 92 5.60 2.79 2.03
N LYS A 93 4.65 1.97 2.51
CA LYS A 93 4.93 0.89 3.49
C LYS A 93 5.96 -0.13 2.98
N LYS A 94 5.99 -0.44 1.68
CA LYS A 94 7.01 -1.32 1.10
C LYS A 94 8.39 -0.68 1.15
N ILE A 95 8.49 0.62 0.85
CA ILE A 95 9.74 1.37 0.94
C ILE A 95 10.20 1.45 2.41
N GLU A 96 9.29 1.77 3.33
CA GLU A 96 9.59 1.79 4.76
C GLU A 96 10.13 0.44 5.24
N LYS A 97 9.52 -0.67 4.81
CA LYS A 97 9.99 -2.02 5.15
C LYS A 97 11.37 -2.31 4.58
N LEU A 98 11.63 -1.91 3.34
CA LEU A 98 12.93 -2.11 2.68
C LEU A 98 14.07 -1.40 3.43
N HIS A 99 13.81 -0.22 3.98
CA HIS A 99 14.78 0.60 4.70
C HIS A 99 14.71 0.47 6.23
N ASN A 100 13.96 -0.50 6.76
CA ASN A 100 13.77 -0.71 8.21
C ASN A 100 13.20 0.50 8.97
N LEU A 101 12.33 1.30 8.33
CA LEU A 101 11.73 2.51 8.90
C LEU A 101 10.39 2.27 9.62
N GLN A 102 9.92 1.03 9.71
CA GLN A 102 8.57 0.72 10.24
C GLN A 102 8.36 1.18 11.69
N ASN A 103 9.44 1.20 12.48
CA ASN A 103 9.44 1.63 13.89
C ASN A 103 10.07 3.01 14.09
N GLU A 104 10.44 3.71 13.01
CA GLU A 104 10.98 5.06 13.13
C GLU A 104 9.83 6.03 13.44
N GLY A 105 9.94 6.78 14.54
CA GLY A 105 8.91 7.72 14.97
C GLY A 105 9.08 9.12 14.39
N ARG A 106 10.28 9.44 13.88
CA ARG A 106 10.61 10.77 13.37
C ARG A 106 10.23 10.87 11.89
N ALA A 107 9.22 11.68 11.61
CA ALA A 107 8.79 12.01 10.25
C ALA A 107 9.95 12.47 9.36
N VAL A 108 10.83 13.33 9.90
CA VAL A 108 12.01 13.86 9.22
C VAL A 108 12.90 12.75 8.66
N VAL A 109 13.23 11.76 9.49
CA VAL A 109 14.11 10.65 9.08
C VAL A 109 13.43 9.81 8.01
N LYS A 110 12.12 9.57 8.13
CA LYS A 110 11.37 8.84 7.10
C LYS A 110 11.37 9.58 5.77
N LEU A 111 11.06 10.87 5.79
CA LEU A 111 11.03 11.73 4.61
C LEU A 111 12.38 11.76 3.91
N GLU A 112 13.46 12.01 4.66
CA GLU A 112 14.81 12.08 4.11
C GLU A 112 15.24 10.74 3.49
N VAL A 113 15.00 9.61 4.16
CA VAL A 113 15.40 8.30 3.63
C VAL A 113 14.56 7.90 2.40
N ILE A 114 13.24 8.11 2.46
CA ILE A 114 12.33 7.75 1.37
C ILE A 114 12.58 8.63 0.14
N SER A 115 12.73 9.95 0.32
CA SER A 115 13.01 10.88 -0.78
C SER A 115 14.35 10.58 -1.45
N ASN A 116 15.42 10.35 -0.68
CA ASN A 116 16.73 9.98 -1.24
C ASN A 116 16.69 8.67 -2.03
N TYR A 117 15.94 7.68 -1.54
CA TYR A 117 15.75 6.42 -2.26
C TYR A 117 15.00 6.63 -3.58
N ILE A 118 13.91 7.41 -3.55
CA ILE A 118 13.11 7.73 -4.73
C ILE A 118 13.92 8.52 -5.77
N ASP A 119 14.66 9.54 -5.34
CA ASP A 119 15.53 10.34 -6.22
C ASP A 119 16.59 9.46 -6.90
N PHE A 120 17.17 8.51 -6.17
CA PHE A 120 18.05 7.50 -6.75
C PHE A 120 17.35 6.64 -7.82
N LEU A 121 16.11 6.18 -7.58
CA LEU A 121 15.35 5.42 -8.58
C LEU A 121 15.09 6.23 -9.85
N MET A 122 14.65 7.48 -9.71
CA MET A 122 14.37 8.38 -10.82
C MET A 122 15.63 8.66 -11.65
N LYS A 123 16.75 8.96 -10.99
CA LYS A 123 18.05 9.17 -11.66
C LYS A 123 18.50 7.93 -12.45
N ASN A 124 18.22 6.73 -11.95
CA ASN A 124 18.54 5.49 -12.67
C ASN A 124 17.63 5.24 -13.88
N GLU A 125 16.34 5.58 -13.79
CA GLU A 125 15.42 5.49 -14.92
C GLU A 125 15.82 6.45 -16.04
N ASP A 126 16.21 7.68 -15.69
CA ASP A 126 16.76 8.67 -16.62
C ASP A 126 18.05 8.19 -17.29
N LEU A 127 18.96 7.59 -16.52
CA LEU A 127 20.19 7.04 -17.08
C LEU A 127 19.90 5.90 -18.08
N LYS A 128 18.98 4.99 -17.74
CA LYS A 128 18.54 3.92 -18.66
C LYS A 128 17.93 4.50 -19.93
N SER A 129 17.12 5.56 -19.83
CA SER A 129 16.51 6.19 -21.00
C SER A 129 17.56 6.83 -21.92
N LYS A 130 18.56 7.52 -21.35
CA LYS A 130 19.69 8.10 -22.08
C LYS A 130 20.54 7.02 -22.77
N LEU A 131 20.85 5.93 -22.08
CA LEU A 131 21.61 4.81 -22.65
C LEU A 131 20.89 4.18 -23.84
N ARG A 132 19.57 3.99 -23.75
CA ARG A 132 18.76 3.49 -24.88
C ARG A 132 18.83 4.41 -26.10
N ARG A 133 18.79 5.74 -25.89
CA ARG A 133 18.92 6.71 -26.99
C ARG A 133 20.31 6.67 -27.63
N TYR A 134 21.36 6.50 -26.82
CA TYR A 134 22.73 6.42 -27.33
C TYR A 134 22.96 5.15 -28.16
N ASN A 135 22.45 4.01 -27.71
CA ASN A 135 22.58 2.73 -28.44
C ASN A 135 21.65 2.60 -29.65
N ALA A 136 20.70 3.51 -29.83
CA ALA A 136 19.79 3.56 -30.97
C ALA A 136 20.26 4.52 -32.08
N SER A 137 21.35 5.25 -31.85
CA SER A 137 22.01 6.14 -32.82
C SER A 137 23.26 5.50 -33.41
#